data_AF-A0A6N2E7F6-F1
#
_entry.id   AF-A0A6N2E7F6-F1
#
_cell.length_a   1.000
_cell.length_b   1.000
_cell.length_c   1.000
_cell.angle_alpha   90.00
_cell.angle_beta   90.00
_cell.angle_gamma   90.00
#
_symmetry.space_group_name_H-M   'P 1'
#
loop_
_entity.id
_entity.type
_entity.pdbx_description
1 polymer ?
#
loop_
_entity_poly.entity_id
_entity_poly.type
_entity_poly.pdbx_seq_one_letter_code
_entity_poly.pdbx_strand_id
1 'polypeptide(L)'
;MVPVAATAVTPEEFRALVAFDVTIASLAEAAETDPETLLNDNRVFIVDGVLGSVTVIDDNPDSYLVQLELVDGRWHGTERIDVFRVYVIAEGPEYEAFFPARPTPNAGGSVIQRNERVLIAAQMADIFEDQLGGRYAVLTAQELRVVR
;
A
#
# COMPACT_ATOMS: atom_id res chain seq x y z
N MET A 1 22.81 -32.51 8.58
CA MET A 1 22.37 -31.30 7.85
C MET A 1 21.61 -31.80 6.64
N VAL A 2 20.27 -31.67 6.65
CA VAL A 2 19.42 -32.15 5.54
C VAL A 2 19.35 -31.02 4.50
N PRO A 3 19.67 -31.26 3.22
CA PRO A 3 19.52 -30.23 2.20
C PRO A 3 18.03 -29.97 2.00
N VAL A 4 17.59 -28.75 2.30
CA VAL A 4 16.29 -28.26 1.86
C VAL A 4 16.45 -27.96 0.37
N ALA A 5 15.90 -28.82 -0.48
CA ALA A 5 15.76 -28.50 -1.89
C ALA A 5 14.72 -27.37 -1.99
N ALA A 6 15.17 -26.15 -2.24
CA ALA A 6 14.29 -25.08 -2.67
C ALA A 6 13.81 -25.43 -4.07
N THR A 7 12.56 -25.88 -4.19
CA THR A 7 11.90 -26.01 -5.49
C THR A 7 11.86 -24.61 -6.10
N ALA A 8 12.42 -24.43 -7.29
CA ALA A 8 12.39 -23.14 -7.97
C ALA A 8 10.93 -22.83 -8.34
N VAL A 9 10.39 -21.72 -7.81
CA VAL A 9 9.08 -21.19 -8.21
C VAL A 9 9.19 -20.72 -9.66
N THR A 10 8.30 -21.19 -10.52
CA THR A 10 8.25 -20.75 -11.91
C THR A 10 7.71 -19.32 -12.02
N PRO A 11 8.04 -18.56 -13.08
CA PRO A 11 7.48 -17.23 -13.30
C PRO A 11 5.96 -17.19 -13.43
N GLU A 12 5.31 -18.32 -13.75
CA GLU A 12 3.85 -18.43 -13.84
C GLU A 12 3.23 -18.60 -12.45
N GLU A 13 3.76 -19.52 -11.65
CA GLU A 13 3.34 -19.70 -10.25
C GLU A 13 3.52 -18.40 -9.46
N PHE A 14 4.63 -17.67 -9.68
CA PHE A 14 4.85 -16.39 -9.02
C PHE A 14 3.84 -15.32 -9.44
N ARG A 15 3.50 -15.22 -10.73
CA ARG A 15 2.50 -14.25 -11.23
C ARG A 15 1.06 -14.58 -10.80
N ALA A 16 0.78 -15.85 -10.49
CA ALA A 16 -0.49 -16.25 -9.89
C ALA A 16 -0.63 -15.77 -8.44
N LEU A 17 0.49 -15.44 -7.78
CA LEU A 17 0.53 -14.98 -6.38
C LEU A 17 0.80 -13.48 -6.25
N VAL A 18 1.58 -12.90 -7.16
CA VAL A 18 2.05 -11.51 -7.08
C VAL A 18 1.74 -10.77 -8.38
N ALA A 19 1.02 -9.66 -8.26
CA ALA A 19 0.62 -8.81 -9.37
C ALA A 19 1.50 -7.54 -9.42
N PHE A 20 2.31 -7.44 -10.47
CA PHE A 20 3.20 -6.30 -10.74
C PHE A 20 2.59 -5.29 -11.74
N ASP A 21 1.51 -5.68 -12.40
CA ASP A 21 0.81 -4.94 -13.44
C ASP A 21 -0.35 -4.10 -12.88
N VAL A 22 -0.70 -4.30 -11.62
CA VAL A 22 -1.74 -3.55 -10.92
C VAL A 22 -1.18 -2.21 -10.43
N THR A 23 -1.87 -1.12 -10.78
CA THR A 23 -1.50 0.25 -10.44
C THR A 23 -2.52 0.85 -9.46
N ILE A 24 -2.17 1.96 -8.78
CA ILE A 24 -3.12 2.73 -7.96
C ILE A 24 -4.34 3.16 -8.78
N ALA A 25 -4.13 3.57 -10.04
CA ALA A 25 -5.21 3.95 -10.92
C ALA A 25 -6.17 2.79 -11.24
N SER A 26 -5.65 1.59 -11.53
CA SER A 26 -6.50 0.42 -11.79
C SER A 26 -7.22 -0.07 -10.53
N LEU A 27 -6.61 0.04 -9.36
CA LEU A 27 -7.26 -0.26 -8.08
C LEU A 27 -8.40 0.70 -7.79
N ALA A 28 -8.18 2.01 -7.99
CA ALA A 28 -9.20 3.03 -7.82
C ALA A 28 -10.38 2.84 -8.79
N GLU A 29 -10.09 2.55 -10.07
CA GLU A 29 -11.13 2.26 -11.07
C GLU A 29 -11.90 0.97 -10.73
N ALA A 30 -11.23 -0.09 -10.29
CA ALA A 30 -11.86 -1.34 -9.91
C ALA A 30 -12.72 -1.20 -8.64
N ALA A 31 -12.29 -0.41 -7.65
CA ALA A 31 -13.08 -0.13 -6.44
C ALA A 31 -14.44 0.52 -6.77
N GLU A 32 -14.48 1.35 -7.81
CA GLU A 32 -15.71 2.00 -8.28
C GLU A 32 -16.57 1.06 -9.14
N THR A 33 -15.95 0.28 -10.02
CA THR A 33 -16.65 -0.42 -11.11
C THR A 33 -16.94 -1.89 -10.82
N ASP A 34 -16.06 -2.59 -10.10
CA ASP A 34 -16.20 -4.01 -9.77
C ASP A 34 -15.54 -4.34 -8.41
N PRO A 35 -16.05 -3.77 -7.30
CA PRO A 35 -15.47 -3.95 -5.97
C PRO A 35 -15.51 -5.40 -5.50
N GLU A 36 -16.52 -6.18 -5.92
CA GLU A 36 -16.65 -7.59 -5.51
C GLU A 36 -15.52 -8.44 -6.09
N THR A 37 -15.19 -8.28 -7.38
CA THR A 37 -14.05 -8.99 -7.97
C THR A 37 -12.74 -8.56 -7.33
N LEU A 38 -12.57 -7.26 -7.09
CA LEU A 38 -11.37 -6.75 -6.44
C LEU A 38 -11.19 -7.34 -5.03
N LEU A 39 -12.23 -7.34 -4.19
CA LEU A 39 -12.21 -7.90 -2.84
C LEU A 39 -11.89 -9.40 -2.80
N ASN A 40 -12.20 -10.14 -3.86
CA ASN A 40 -11.89 -11.57 -3.97
C ASN A 40 -10.49 -11.87 -4.55
N ASP A 41 -9.71 -10.84 -4.92
CA ASP A 41 -8.35 -11.01 -5.40
C ASP A 41 -7.36 -11.18 -4.24
N ASN A 42 -6.91 -12.41 -4.05
CA ASN A 42 -6.00 -12.78 -2.96
C ASN A 42 -4.50 -12.58 -3.31
N ARG A 43 -4.19 -12.03 -4.49
CA ARG A 43 -2.81 -11.77 -4.89
C ARG A 43 -2.20 -10.64 -4.06
N VAL A 44 -0.87 -10.67 -3.96
CA VAL A 44 -0.09 -9.55 -3.45
C VAL A 44 0.12 -8.56 -4.58
N PHE A 45 -0.38 -7.34 -4.45
CA PHE A 45 -0.10 -6.24 -5.35
C PHE A 45 1.21 -5.57 -4.98
N ILE A 46 2.01 -5.25 -5.99
CA ILE A 46 3.19 -4.41 -5.84
C ILE A 46 2.80 -2.98 -6.22
N VAL A 47 2.51 -2.16 -5.22
CA VAL A 47 1.96 -0.81 -5.39
C VAL A 47 3.06 0.23 -5.23
N ASP A 48 3.27 1.03 -6.27
CA ASP A 48 4.14 2.21 -6.27
C ASP A 48 3.28 3.48 -6.18
N GLY A 49 3.54 4.33 -5.20
CA GLY A 49 2.79 5.57 -5.00
C GLY A 49 3.55 6.62 -4.20
N VAL A 50 3.01 7.83 -4.20
CA VAL A 50 3.49 8.92 -3.34
C VAL A 50 2.65 8.95 -2.07
N LEU A 51 3.31 9.07 -0.92
CA LEU A 51 2.65 9.16 0.38
C LEU A 51 1.92 10.51 0.52
N GLY A 52 0.59 10.50 0.45
CA GLY A 52 -0.25 11.71 0.59
C GLY A 52 -0.44 12.10 2.06
N SER A 53 -0.79 11.12 2.89
CA SER A 53 -0.97 11.31 4.33
C SER A 53 -0.61 10.06 5.14
N VAL A 54 -0.32 10.28 6.42
CA VAL A 54 0.01 9.26 7.43
C VAL A 54 -0.82 9.57 8.65
N THR A 55 -1.55 8.58 9.13
CA THR A 55 -2.41 8.67 10.31
C THR A 55 -2.12 7.47 11.20
N VAL A 56 -1.43 7.69 12.32
CA VAL A 56 -1.29 6.66 13.35
C VAL A 56 -2.63 6.52 14.07
N ILE A 57 -3.24 5.34 13.98
CA ILE A 57 -4.54 5.02 14.56
C ILE A 57 -4.37 4.52 16.00
N ASP A 58 -3.37 3.67 16.23
CA ASP A 58 -2.98 3.16 17.55
C ASP A 58 -1.45 3.21 17.68
N ASP A 59 -0.96 3.85 18.74
CA ASP A 59 0.47 4.01 19.05
C ASP A 59 0.97 3.05 20.13
N ASN A 60 0.13 2.11 20.59
CA ASN A 60 0.54 1.04 21.49
C ASN A 60 1.46 0.03 20.76
N PRO A 61 2.67 -0.26 21.27
CA PRO A 61 3.60 -1.20 20.62
C PRO A 61 3.04 -2.59 20.34
N ASP A 62 2.10 -3.08 21.16
CA ASP A 62 1.49 -4.40 20.99
C ASP A 62 0.34 -4.43 19.97
N SER A 63 -0.16 -3.25 19.57
CA SER A 63 -1.29 -3.09 18.64
C SER A 63 -1.07 -1.95 17.64
N TYR A 64 0.19 -1.66 17.33
CA TYR A 64 0.57 -0.49 16.52
C TYR A 64 -0.10 -0.57 15.14
N LEU A 65 -0.81 0.49 14.79
CA LEU A 65 -1.64 0.56 13.59
C LEU A 65 -1.50 1.93 12.94
N VAL A 66 -1.12 1.95 11.67
CA VAL A 66 -1.02 3.18 10.87
C VAL A 66 -1.76 3.03 9.54
N GLN A 67 -2.50 4.07 9.18
CA GLN A 67 -3.10 4.22 7.86
C GLN A 67 -2.28 5.19 7.01
N LEU A 68 -1.98 4.77 5.80
CA LEU A 68 -1.29 5.54 4.78
C LEU A 68 -2.26 5.84 3.64
N GLU A 69 -2.27 7.07 3.16
CA GLU A 69 -2.87 7.41 1.87
C GLU A 69 -1.78 7.39 0.81
N LEU A 70 -1.93 6.55 -0.20
CA LEU A 70 -1.08 6.59 -1.38
C LEU A 70 -1.81 7.28 -2.52
N VAL A 71 -1.08 8.11 -3.24
CA VAL A 71 -1.59 8.89 -4.36
C VAL A 71 -0.74 8.63 -5.59
N ASP A 72 -1.41 8.49 -6.74
CA ASP A 72 -0.79 8.52 -8.05
C ASP A 72 -1.55 9.49 -8.97
N GLY A 73 -0.85 10.07 -9.94
CA GLY A 73 -1.39 11.07 -10.84
C GLY A 73 -1.15 10.70 -12.29
N ARG A 74 -2.19 10.70 -13.11
CA ARG A 74 -2.08 10.50 -14.56
C ARG A 74 -2.36 11.82 -15.28
N TRP A 75 -1.36 12.29 -16.02
CA TRP A 75 -1.51 13.44 -16.91
C TRP A 75 -2.27 13.06 -18.18
N HIS A 76 -3.22 13.91 -18.56
CA HIS A 76 -3.91 13.89 -19.84
C HIS A 76 -3.46 15.12 -20.64
N GLY A 77 -2.44 14.93 -21.46
CA GLY A 77 -1.76 16.06 -22.11
C GLY A 77 -1.08 16.95 -21.08
N THR A 78 -1.22 18.26 -21.22
CA THR A 78 -0.62 19.27 -20.32
C THR A 78 -1.64 20.02 -19.47
N GLU A 79 -2.93 19.73 -19.63
CA GLU A 79 -4.01 20.57 -19.09
C GLU A 79 -4.75 19.92 -17.92
N ARG A 80 -4.75 18.59 -17.85
CA ARG A 80 -5.55 17.84 -16.87
C ARG A 80 -4.72 16.75 -16.21
N ILE A 81 -4.87 16.61 -14.90
CA ILE A 81 -4.35 15.51 -14.12
C ILE A 81 -5.51 14.79 -13.45
N ASP A 82 -5.59 13.48 -13.63
CA ASP A 82 -6.47 12.63 -12.83
C ASP A 82 -5.67 12.09 -11.65
N VAL A 83 -6.22 12.23 -10.45
CA VAL A 83 -5.57 11.83 -9.21
C VAL A 83 -6.29 10.62 -8.65
N PHE A 84 -5.56 9.55 -8.44
CA PHE A 84 -6.05 8.28 -7.90
C PHE A 84 -5.48 8.08 -6.51
N ARG A 85 -6.26 7.47 -5.63
CA ARG A 85 -5.84 7.19 -4.26
C ARG A 85 -6.27 5.81 -3.81
N VAL A 86 -5.45 5.21 -2.96
CA VAL A 86 -5.76 4.00 -2.19
C VAL A 86 -5.34 4.21 -0.74
N TYR A 87 -5.95 3.47 0.17
CA TYR A 87 -5.53 3.45 1.57
C TYR A 87 -4.78 2.16 1.86
N VAL A 88 -3.73 2.26 2.67
CA VAL A 88 -2.94 1.13 3.12
C VAL A 88 -2.91 1.12 4.64
N ILE A 89 -3.25 -0.02 5.22
CA ILE A 89 -3.12 -0.30 6.64
C ILE A 89 -1.83 -1.07 6.85
N ALA A 90 -0.97 -0.56 7.72
CA ALA A 90 0.23 -1.26 8.17
C ALA A 90 0.14 -1.51 9.67
N GLU A 91 0.34 -2.77 10.06
CA GLU A 91 0.18 -3.28 11.40
C GLU A 91 1.50 -3.85 11.91
N GLY A 92 1.84 -3.55 13.16
CA GLY A 92 3.02 -4.12 13.81
C GLY A 92 4.06 -3.08 14.23
N PRO A 93 4.82 -3.36 15.31
CA PRO A 93 5.78 -2.43 15.89
C PRO A 93 6.93 -2.04 14.95
N GLU A 94 7.22 -2.85 13.92
CA GLU A 94 8.20 -2.54 12.88
C GLU A 94 7.86 -1.24 12.12
N TYR A 95 6.57 -0.87 12.04
CA TYR A 95 6.12 0.34 11.37
C TYR A 95 6.22 1.61 12.22
N GLU A 96 6.39 1.48 13.54
CA GLU A 96 6.60 2.62 14.45
C GLU A 96 7.90 3.38 14.12
N ALA A 97 8.94 2.64 13.71
CA ALA A 97 10.23 3.23 13.34
C ALA A 97 10.15 4.08 12.06
N PHE A 98 9.19 3.78 11.18
CA PHE A 98 8.93 4.51 9.94
C PHE A 98 7.96 5.67 10.16
N PHE A 99 6.96 5.51 11.03
CA PHE A 99 5.84 6.45 11.19
C PHE A 99 5.57 6.83 12.65
N PRO A 100 6.54 7.34 13.43
CA PRO A 100 6.36 7.53 14.86
C PRO A 100 5.24 8.53 15.17
N ALA A 101 4.39 8.21 16.16
CA ALA A 101 3.29 9.07 16.60
C ALA A 101 3.76 10.45 17.11
N ARG A 102 5.00 10.52 17.58
CA ARG A 102 5.67 11.77 18.00
C ARG A 102 7.02 11.90 17.29
N PRO A 103 7.39 13.11 16.83
CA PRO A 103 8.72 13.33 16.28
C PRO A 103 9.81 12.93 17.29
N THR A 104 10.64 11.95 16.92
CA THR A 104 11.78 11.54 17.74
C THR A 104 13.03 12.32 17.31
N PRO A 105 13.71 13.05 18.21
CA PRO A 105 14.86 13.89 17.86
C PRO A 105 16.05 13.16 17.22
N ASN A 106 16.10 11.83 17.34
CA ASN A 106 17.17 10.96 16.86
C ASN A 106 16.67 9.90 15.87
N ALA A 107 15.57 10.16 15.15
CA ALA A 107 15.05 9.23 14.15
C ALA A 107 16.03 9.18 12.96
N GLY A 108 17.01 8.29 13.06
CA GLY A 108 18.09 8.17 12.08
C GLY A 108 17.56 7.71 10.74
N GLY A 109 17.27 8.64 9.82
CA GLY A 109 17.06 8.41 8.38
C GLY A 109 15.94 7.45 7.95
N SER A 110 15.21 6.86 8.91
CA SER A 110 14.19 5.84 8.72
C SER A 110 12.77 6.39 8.76
N VAL A 111 12.55 7.62 9.24
CA VAL A 111 11.20 8.22 9.25
C VAL A 111 10.79 8.55 7.83
N ILE A 112 9.64 8.00 7.44
CA ILE A 112 9.05 8.21 6.12
C ILE A 112 8.11 9.40 6.21
N GLN A 113 8.28 10.36 5.30
CA GLN A 113 7.54 11.62 5.29
C GLN A 113 6.52 11.68 4.15
N ARG A 114 5.55 12.59 4.28
CA ARG A 114 4.66 12.93 3.16
C ARG A 114 5.47 13.36 1.94
N ASN A 115 4.95 13.08 0.76
CA ASN A 115 5.57 13.29 -0.55
C ASN A 115 6.78 12.40 -0.85
N GLU A 116 7.13 11.43 0.01
CA GLU A 116 8.06 10.38 -0.37
C GLU A 116 7.38 9.32 -1.24
N ARG A 117 8.14 8.78 -2.19
CA ARG A 117 7.69 7.68 -3.02
C ARG A 117 7.95 6.36 -2.33
N VAL A 118 6.96 5.49 -2.27
CA VAL A 118 7.05 4.19 -1.60
C VAL A 118 6.64 3.07 -2.54
N LEU A 119 7.26 1.91 -2.34
CA LEU A 119 6.84 0.65 -2.94
C LEU A 119 6.34 -0.26 -1.83
N ILE A 120 5.13 -0.77 -1.97
CA ILE A 120 4.45 -1.58 -0.96
C ILE A 120 4.01 -2.90 -1.60
N ALA A 121 4.31 -4.01 -0.93
CA ALA A 121 3.65 -5.28 -1.20
C ALA A 121 2.42 -5.36 -0.31
N ALA A 122 1.22 -5.42 -0.89
CA ALA A 122 -0.02 -5.37 -0.13
C ALA A 122 -1.10 -6.28 -0.71
N GLN A 123 -2.09 -6.66 0.10
CA GLN A 123 -3.24 -7.44 -0.33
C GLN A 123 -4.52 -6.63 -0.13
N MET A 124 -5.58 -6.95 -0.88
CA MET A 124 -6.90 -6.36 -0.62
C MET A 124 -7.35 -6.70 0.80
N ALA A 125 -7.88 -5.69 1.48
CA ALA A 125 -8.48 -5.83 2.80
C ALA A 125 -9.96 -5.44 2.77
N ASP A 126 -10.28 -4.29 2.17
CA ASP A 126 -11.64 -3.76 2.15
C ASP A 126 -11.86 -2.72 1.03
N ILE A 127 -13.10 -2.26 0.89
CA ILE A 127 -13.48 -1.07 0.12
C ILE A 127 -14.07 -0.04 1.07
N PHE A 128 -13.43 1.12 1.16
CA PHE A 128 -13.94 2.25 1.93
C PHE A 128 -14.85 3.11 1.04
N GLU A 129 -16.08 3.37 1.48
CA GLU A 129 -16.99 4.32 0.84
C GLU A 129 -17.07 5.60 1.70
N ASP A 130 -16.77 6.75 1.09
CA ASP A 130 -16.88 8.04 1.76
C ASP A 130 -18.32 8.58 1.78
N GLN A 131 -18.54 9.70 2.48
CA GLN A 131 -19.88 10.29 2.62
C GLN A 131 -20.44 10.87 1.30
N LEU A 132 -19.59 11.04 0.29
CA LEU A 132 -19.97 11.52 -1.04
C LEU A 132 -20.18 10.36 -2.03
N GLY A 133 -20.02 9.11 -1.58
CA GLY A 133 -20.18 7.90 -2.37
C GLY A 133 -18.93 7.49 -3.14
N GLY A 134 -17.77 8.12 -2.90
CA GLY A 134 -16.51 7.71 -3.50
C GLY A 134 -15.98 6.43 -2.86
N ARG A 135 -15.50 5.50 -3.68
CA ARG A 135 -14.99 4.19 -3.25
C ARG A 135 -13.49 4.08 -3.41
N TYR A 136 -12.84 3.55 -2.39
CA TYR A 136 -11.39 3.46 -2.32
C TYR A 136 -10.97 2.07 -1.88
N ALA A 137 -10.01 1.47 -2.59
CA ALA A 137 -9.38 0.24 -2.17
C ALA A 137 -8.61 0.47 -0.86
N VAL A 138 -8.84 -0.41 0.11
CA VAL A 138 -8.08 -0.51 1.35
C VAL A 138 -7.24 -1.77 1.27
N LEU A 139 -5.93 -1.62 1.47
CA LEU A 139 -4.97 -2.70 1.38
C LEU A 139 -4.31 -2.93 2.74
N THR A 140 -3.89 -4.15 3.04
CA THR A 140 -2.99 -4.45 4.16
C THR A 140 -1.56 -4.60 3.65
N ALA A 141 -0.64 -3.80 4.19
CA ALA A 141 0.78 -3.88 3.89
C ALA A 141 1.39 -5.16 4.47
N GLN A 142 2.13 -5.87 3.64
CA GLN A 142 2.99 -6.98 4.03
C GLN A 142 4.44 -6.51 4.17
N GLU A 143 4.88 -5.66 3.24
CA GLU A 143 6.22 -5.08 3.21
C GLU A 143 6.17 -3.67 2.63
N LEU A 144 7.08 -2.80 3.08
CA LEU A 144 7.18 -1.41 2.63
C LEU A 144 8.64 -0.98 2.47
N ARG A 145 8.91 -0.21 1.41
CA ARG A 145 10.18 0.51 1.26
C ARG A 145 10.01 1.89 0.64
N VAL A 146 10.90 2.81 1.00
CA VAL A 146 11.05 4.10 0.30
C VAL A 146 11.85 3.90 -0.98
N VAL A 147 11.40 4.54 -2.07
CA VAL A 147 12.11 4.61 -3.35
C VAL A 147 12.84 5.96 -3.40
N ARG A 148 14.18 5.94 -3.36
CA ARG A 148 15.06 7.11 -3.42
C ARG A 148 15.86 7.12 -4.72
#